data_AF-A0A699Z9L6-F1
#
_entry.id   AF-A0A699Z9L6-F1
#
_cell.length_a   1.000
_cell.length_b   1.000
_cell.length_c   1.000
_cell.angle_alpha   90.00
_cell.angle_beta   90.00
_cell.angle_gamma   90.00
#
_symmetry.space_group_name_H-M   'P 1'
#
loop_
_entity.id
_entity.type
_entity.pdbx_description
1 polymer ?
#
loop_
_entity_poly.entity_id
_entity_poly.type
_entity_poly.pdbx_seq_one_letter_code
_entity_poly.pdbx_strand_id
1 'polypeptide(L)'
;MKADTLGANQGPLSSLAVWLSLPLTHLGFAPACLPQNQAPVCLPAYWPEERKEAALREWQQQSSQARKLREAEAKARAEHIAMQARQAAEKDRAKRHAYEARVQEKAARVEEIMEQRDRLARQMQVLRRSLQQQTHALHRSLELMRRSGAAFVLPPDVSRSLDAADPATRPASFTTPPSKGAAAAGVQRAGSVSKRGPAGLSPEGLQAPLSSREGELRETIKREIAKEAERQVILDGTSSARELNRLNRIFNMEREEAKRHIMALTAAAQATAVPCSPTSK
;
A
#
# COMPACT_ATOMS: atom_id res chain seq x y z
N MET A 1 -15.04 -30.30 16.79
CA MET A 1 -15.80 -29.20 17.43
C MET A 1 -15.52 -27.94 16.64
N LYS A 2 -16.48 -27.49 15.83
CA LYS A 2 -16.37 -26.32 14.95
C LYS A 2 -16.99 -25.14 15.68
N ALA A 3 -16.23 -24.07 15.88
CA ALA A 3 -16.74 -22.81 16.41
C ALA A 3 -17.00 -21.89 15.22
N ASP A 4 -18.28 -21.63 14.95
CA ASP A 4 -18.74 -20.65 14.00
C ASP A 4 -18.47 -19.24 14.56
N THR A 5 -17.52 -18.53 13.98
CA THR A 5 -17.29 -17.11 14.25
C THR A 5 -18.07 -16.27 13.26
N LEU A 6 -19.16 -15.68 13.75
CA LEU A 6 -19.96 -14.66 13.07
C LEU A 6 -19.08 -13.45 12.70
N GLY A 7 -18.91 -13.22 11.40
CA GLY A 7 -18.23 -12.05 10.86
C GLY A 7 -19.10 -10.81 10.99
N ALA A 8 -18.84 -10.02 12.04
CA ALA A 8 -19.36 -8.67 12.16
C ALA A 8 -18.69 -7.76 11.12
N ASN A 9 -19.45 -7.43 10.08
CA ASN A 9 -19.16 -6.41 9.09
C ASN A 9 -19.16 -5.03 9.78
N GLN A 10 -18.04 -4.63 10.37
CA GLN A 10 -17.80 -3.23 10.74
C GLN A 10 -17.10 -2.56 9.57
N GLY A 11 -17.90 -1.88 8.74
CA GLY A 11 -17.37 -0.95 7.75
C GLY A 11 -16.50 0.12 8.44
N PRO A 12 -15.57 0.74 7.71
CA PRO A 12 -14.78 1.83 8.25
C PRO A 12 -15.73 2.98 8.54
N LEU A 13 -16.08 3.15 9.82
CA LEU A 13 -16.63 4.41 10.31
C LEU A 13 -15.58 5.46 9.98
N SER A 14 -15.87 6.17 8.90
CA SER A 14 -15.34 7.46 8.54
C SER A 14 -15.30 8.30 9.81
N SER A 15 -14.11 8.35 10.39
CA SER A 15 -13.71 9.32 11.39
C SER A 15 -13.83 10.68 10.73
N LEU A 16 -15.04 11.23 10.76
CA LEU A 16 -15.34 12.65 10.60
C LEU A 16 -14.64 13.36 11.77
N ALA A 17 -13.33 13.52 11.65
CA ALA A 17 -12.63 14.61 12.29
C ALA A 17 -13.17 15.87 11.62
N VAL A 18 -14.27 16.37 12.17
CA VAL A 18 -14.72 17.75 11.97
C VAL A 18 -13.58 18.61 12.52
N TRP A 19 -12.66 18.98 11.63
CA TRP A 19 -11.72 20.06 11.89
C TRP A 19 -12.56 21.32 12.00
N LEU A 20 -12.87 21.70 13.24
CA LEU A 20 -13.33 23.03 13.59
C LEU A 20 -12.24 24.01 13.13
N SER A 21 -12.42 24.55 11.93
CA SER A 21 -11.77 25.78 11.48
C SER A 21 -12.15 26.89 12.45
N LEU A 22 -11.37 27.06 13.51
CA LEU A 22 -11.40 28.28 14.31
C LEU A 22 -10.90 29.42 13.41
N PRO A 23 -11.72 30.46 13.15
CA PRO A 23 -11.22 31.66 12.51
C PRO A 23 -10.18 32.28 13.43
N LEU A 24 -8.98 32.47 12.89
CA LEU A 24 -7.93 33.30 13.48
C LEU A 24 -8.44 34.76 13.44
N THR A 25 -9.30 35.11 14.39
CA THR A 25 -9.66 36.50 14.65
C THR A 25 -8.47 37.16 15.33
N HIS A 26 -8.25 38.41 14.92
CA HIS A 26 -7.19 39.29 15.36
C HIS A 26 -6.96 39.26 16.88
N LEU A 27 -5.68 39.36 17.24
CA LEU A 27 -5.15 39.73 18.56
C LEU A 27 -5.80 41.02 19.09
N GLY A 28 -6.99 40.88 19.65
CA GLY A 28 -7.46 41.73 20.73
C GLY A 28 -7.14 41.00 22.02
N PHE A 29 -6.40 41.66 22.91
CA PHE A 29 -6.17 41.24 24.29
C PHE A 29 -7.54 41.08 24.98
N ALA A 30 -8.16 39.90 24.87
CA ALA A 30 -9.26 39.53 25.72
C ALA A 30 -8.64 39.22 27.09
N PRO A 31 -9.03 39.92 28.16
CA PRO A 31 -8.59 39.53 29.50
C PRO A 31 -8.97 38.08 29.68
N ALA A 32 -8.02 37.27 30.15
CA ALA A 32 -8.26 35.89 30.50
C ALA A 32 -9.34 35.87 31.59
N CYS A 33 -10.60 35.74 31.17
CA CYS A 33 -11.68 35.30 32.02
C CYS A 33 -11.33 33.87 32.41
N LEU A 34 -10.57 33.74 33.50
CA LEU A 34 -10.47 32.49 34.24
C LEU A 34 -11.89 31.93 34.35
N PRO A 35 -12.11 30.63 34.09
CA PRO A 35 -13.43 30.03 34.23
C PRO A 35 -13.84 30.15 35.70
N GLN A 36 -14.51 31.25 36.02
CA GLN A 36 -15.10 31.59 37.30
C GLN A 36 -16.40 30.78 37.43
N ASN A 37 -16.29 29.46 37.29
CA ASN A 37 -17.37 28.48 37.47
C ASN A 37 -17.72 28.29 38.95
N GLN A 38 -17.41 29.27 39.79
CA GLN A 38 -17.91 29.36 41.15
C GLN A 38 -18.67 30.68 41.21
N ALA A 39 -19.98 30.59 41.01
CA ALA A 39 -20.87 31.68 41.38
C ALA A 39 -20.53 32.05 42.83
N PRO A 40 -20.30 33.34 43.13
CA PRO A 40 -20.05 33.77 44.49
C PRO A 40 -21.20 33.27 45.37
N VAL A 41 -20.87 32.65 46.49
CA VAL A 41 -21.88 32.23 47.47
C VAL A 41 -22.45 33.49 48.08
N CYS A 42 -23.59 33.95 47.57
CA CYS A 42 -24.30 35.09 48.13
C CYS A 42 -24.98 34.66 49.44
N LEU A 43 -24.30 34.86 50.57
CA LEU A 43 -24.89 34.66 51.89
C LEU A 43 -25.85 35.83 52.22
N PRO A 44 -27.07 35.57 52.74
CA PRO A 44 -28.00 36.63 53.09
C PRO A 44 -27.45 37.54 54.21
N ALA A 45 -27.57 38.86 54.03
CA ALA A 45 -27.04 39.85 54.97
C ALA A 45 -27.62 39.71 56.40
N TYR A 46 -28.85 39.20 56.52
CA TYR A 46 -29.60 39.07 57.78
C TYR A 46 -29.22 37.84 58.62
N TRP A 47 -28.28 36.99 58.17
CA TRP A 47 -27.85 35.84 58.96
C TRP A 47 -26.98 36.23 60.16
N PRO A 48 -27.15 35.59 61.33
CA PRO A 48 -26.21 35.68 62.44
C PRO A 48 -24.79 35.27 62.00
N GLU A 49 -23.76 35.94 62.52
CA GLU A 49 -22.36 35.69 62.14
C GLU A 49 -21.92 34.23 62.34
N GLU A 50 -22.37 33.58 63.42
CA GLU A 50 -22.09 32.16 63.68
C GLU A 50 -22.62 31.24 62.56
N ARG A 51 -23.78 31.56 61.99
CA ARG A 51 -24.35 30.80 60.86
C ARG A 51 -23.61 31.07 59.56
N LYS A 52 -23.12 32.30 59.35
CA LYS A 52 -22.28 32.64 58.20
C LYS A 52 -20.96 31.89 58.24
N GLU A 53 -20.30 31.82 59.41
CA GLU A 53 -19.05 31.08 59.59
C GLU A 53 -19.24 29.58 59.39
N ALA A 54 -20.28 28.99 59.96
CA ALA A 54 -20.59 27.57 59.78
C ALA A 54 -20.82 27.23 58.30
N ALA A 55 -21.64 28.03 57.61
CA ALA A 55 -21.90 27.86 56.17
C ALA A 55 -20.62 28.02 55.33
N LEU A 56 -19.73 28.96 55.68
CA LEU A 56 -18.45 29.13 54.99
C LEU A 56 -17.53 27.91 55.17
N ARG A 57 -17.45 27.35 56.39
CA ARG A 57 -16.64 26.15 56.66
C ARG A 57 -17.17 24.94 55.90
N GLU A 58 -18.49 24.73 55.91
CA GLU A 58 -19.13 23.65 55.14
C GLU A 58 -18.86 23.81 53.64
N TRP A 59 -19.01 25.02 53.11
CA TRP A 59 -18.71 25.31 51.71
C TRP A 59 -17.23 25.07 51.35
N GLN A 60 -16.29 25.48 52.21
CA GLN A 60 -14.87 25.22 52.01
C GLN A 60 -14.56 23.72 52.01
N GLN A 61 -15.17 22.96 52.93
CA GLN A 61 -15.04 21.51 52.97
C GLN A 61 -15.58 20.87 51.69
N GLN A 62 -16.80 21.22 51.27
CA GLN A 62 -17.40 20.72 50.03
C GLN A 62 -16.57 21.08 48.79
N SER A 63 -16.06 22.32 48.71
CA SER A 63 -15.19 22.76 47.61
C SER A 63 -13.87 21.97 47.59
N SER A 64 -13.27 21.70 48.75
CA SER A 64 -12.05 20.89 48.85
C SER A 64 -12.30 19.43 48.44
N GLN A 65 -13.43 18.85 48.84
CA GLN A 65 -13.83 17.49 48.45
C GLN A 65 -14.11 17.41 46.95
N ALA A 66 -14.83 18.40 46.39
CA ALA A 66 -15.10 18.47 44.96
C ALA A 66 -13.80 18.59 44.14
N ARG A 67 -12.81 19.36 44.60
CA ARG A 67 -11.48 19.43 43.96
C ARG A 67 -10.79 18.06 43.98
N LYS A 68 -10.75 17.39 45.13
CA LYS A 68 -10.16 16.05 45.26
C LYS A 68 -10.82 15.02 44.33
N LEU A 69 -12.15 15.04 44.23
CA LEU A 69 -12.89 14.16 43.32
C LEU A 69 -12.57 14.44 41.85
N ARG A 70 -12.52 15.72 41.44
CA ARG A 70 -12.13 16.11 40.08
C ARG A 70 -10.69 15.73 39.76
N GLU A 71 -9.78 15.89 40.71
CA GLU A 71 -8.38 15.45 40.55
C GLU A 71 -8.27 13.94 40.39
N ALA A 72 -9.00 13.17 41.21
CA ALA A 72 -9.04 11.71 41.11
C ALA A 72 -9.65 11.26 39.77
N GLU A 73 -10.74 11.89 39.33
CA GLU A 73 -11.36 11.60 38.03
C GLU A 73 -10.43 11.96 36.86
N ALA A 74 -9.74 13.11 36.93
CA ALA A 74 -8.77 13.51 35.92
C ALA A 74 -7.61 12.51 35.83
N LYS A 75 -7.11 12.00 36.97
CA LYS A 75 -6.10 10.94 37.02
C LYS A 75 -6.60 9.66 36.37
N ALA A 76 -7.79 9.19 36.73
CA ALA A 76 -8.38 7.99 36.15
C ALA A 76 -8.58 8.11 34.63
N ARG A 77 -9.03 9.27 34.14
CA ARG A 77 -9.15 9.55 32.71
C ARG A 77 -7.78 9.55 32.02
N ALA A 78 -6.76 10.15 32.63
CA ALA A 78 -5.41 10.16 32.09
C ALA A 78 -4.81 8.75 32.01
N GLU A 79 -5.01 7.92 33.04
CA GLU A 79 -4.59 6.51 33.06
C GLU A 79 -5.28 5.69 31.99
N HIS A 80 -6.59 5.88 31.80
CA HIS A 80 -7.35 5.20 30.74
C HIS A 80 -6.85 5.60 29.34
N ILE A 81 -6.61 6.89 29.09
CA ILE A 81 -6.02 7.38 27.82
C ILE A 81 -4.63 6.77 27.61
N ALA A 82 -3.79 6.75 28.65
CA ALA A 82 -2.46 6.16 28.58
C ALA A 82 -2.51 4.65 28.27
N MET A 83 -3.46 3.91 28.86
CA MET A 83 -3.69 2.50 28.57
C MET A 83 -4.10 2.29 27.10
N GLN A 84 -5.04 3.08 26.59
CA GLN A 84 -5.47 3.01 25.19
C GLN A 84 -4.32 3.33 24.22
N ALA A 85 -3.50 4.34 24.54
CA ALA A 85 -2.32 4.68 23.75
C ALA A 85 -1.30 3.53 23.72
N ARG A 86 -1.08 2.83 24.84
CA ARG A 86 -0.22 1.63 24.90
C ARG A 86 -0.76 0.49 24.03
N GLN A 87 -2.05 0.19 24.13
CA GLN A 87 -2.68 -0.86 23.31
C GLN A 87 -2.60 -0.53 21.81
N ALA A 88 -2.79 0.73 21.44
CA ALA A 88 -2.64 1.17 20.05
C ALA A 88 -1.19 0.99 19.57
N ALA A 89 -0.21 1.41 20.39
CA ALA A 89 1.21 1.24 20.08
C ALA A 89 1.62 -0.24 19.96
N GLU A 90 1.09 -1.13 20.81
CA GLU A 90 1.33 -2.57 20.72
C GLU A 90 0.76 -3.18 19.44
N LYS A 91 -0.47 -2.81 19.06
CA LYS A 91 -1.07 -3.25 17.79
C LYS A 91 -0.22 -2.80 16.60
N ASP A 92 0.29 -1.58 16.62
CA ASP A 92 1.12 -1.08 15.52
C ASP A 92 2.51 -1.74 15.48
N ARG A 93 3.12 -2.03 16.64
CA ARG A 93 4.33 -2.86 16.71
C ARG A 93 4.09 -4.26 16.13
N ALA A 94 2.99 -4.91 16.48
CA ALA A 94 2.62 -6.22 15.94
C ALA A 94 2.45 -6.18 14.42
N LYS A 95 1.81 -5.13 13.87
CA LYS A 95 1.72 -4.93 12.42
C LYS A 95 3.10 -4.78 11.77
N ARG A 96 4.00 -3.99 12.36
CA ARG A 96 5.38 -3.82 11.85
C ARG A 96 6.12 -5.14 11.79
N HIS A 97 6.08 -5.94 12.86
CA HIS A 97 6.67 -7.27 12.86
C HIS A 97 6.06 -8.21 11.82
N ALA A 98 4.74 -8.15 11.61
CA ALA A 98 4.10 -8.94 10.56
C ALA A 98 4.55 -8.53 9.15
N TYR A 99 4.80 -7.23 8.91
CA TYR A 99 5.37 -6.76 7.64
C TYR A 99 6.84 -7.15 7.49
N GLU A 100 7.64 -7.01 8.54
CA GLU A 100 9.05 -7.44 8.56
C GLU A 100 9.17 -8.93 8.22
N ALA A 101 8.36 -9.79 8.83
CA ALA A 101 8.34 -11.22 8.54
C ALA A 101 7.99 -11.52 7.06
N ARG A 102 7.01 -10.80 6.48
CA ARG A 102 6.67 -10.96 5.05
C ARG A 102 7.77 -10.49 4.12
N VAL A 103 8.51 -9.43 4.49
CA VAL A 103 9.65 -8.95 3.72
C VAL A 103 10.78 -9.98 3.77
N GLN A 104 11.07 -10.54 4.95
CA GLN A 104 12.07 -11.60 5.12
C GLN A 104 11.71 -12.86 4.34
N GLU A 105 10.45 -13.31 4.37
CA GLU A 105 9.97 -14.46 3.58
C GLU A 105 10.17 -14.22 2.07
N LYS A 106 9.85 -13.02 1.59
CA LYS A 106 10.09 -12.65 0.19
C LYS A 106 11.57 -12.60 -0.16
N ALA A 107 12.41 -12.09 0.74
CA ALA A 107 13.86 -12.04 0.55
C ALA A 107 14.43 -13.47 0.43
N ALA A 108 14.06 -14.37 1.34
CA ALA A 108 14.46 -15.78 1.29
C ALA A 108 14.02 -16.46 -0.02
N ARG A 109 12.81 -16.17 -0.51
CA ARG A 109 12.34 -16.70 -1.79
C ARG A 109 13.13 -16.17 -2.99
N VAL A 110 13.57 -14.92 -2.95
CA VAL A 110 14.43 -14.33 -4.00
C VAL A 110 15.80 -15.00 -3.99
N GLU A 111 16.39 -15.23 -2.80
CA GLU A 111 17.65 -15.96 -2.65
C GLU A 111 17.55 -17.38 -3.23
N GLU A 112 16.48 -18.12 -2.92
CA GLU A 112 16.25 -19.47 -3.49
C GLU A 112 16.19 -19.44 -5.03
N ILE A 113 15.47 -18.47 -5.62
CA ILE A 113 15.39 -18.32 -7.08
C ILE A 113 16.76 -17.98 -7.67
N MET A 114 17.56 -17.17 -6.99
CA MET A 114 18.93 -16.85 -7.42
C MET A 114 19.83 -18.10 -7.39
N GLU A 115 19.76 -18.91 -6.34
CA GLU A 115 20.49 -20.17 -6.26
C GLU A 115 20.09 -21.16 -7.37
N GLN A 116 18.78 -21.26 -7.66
CA GLN A 116 18.27 -22.07 -8.77
C GLN A 116 18.80 -21.57 -10.12
N ARG A 117 18.82 -20.26 -10.35
CA ARG A 117 19.39 -19.64 -11.55
C ARG A 117 20.88 -19.98 -11.68
N ASP A 118 21.65 -19.87 -10.61
CA ASP A 118 23.08 -20.14 -10.62
C ASP A 118 23.38 -21.64 -10.82
N ARG A 119 22.52 -22.51 -10.29
CA ARG A 119 22.58 -23.95 -10.58
C ARG A 119 22.35 -24.24 -12.07
N LEU A 120 21.31 -23.64 -12.67
CA LEU A 120 21.02 -23.78 -14.10
C LEU A 120 22.16 -23.21 -14.97
N ALA A 121 22.71 -22.06 -14.59
CA ALA A 121 23.84 -21.44 -15.30
C ALA A 121 25.07 -22.37 -15.31
N ARG A 122 25.39 -23.00 -14.17
CA ARG A 122 26.45 -24.01 -14.08
C ARG A 122 26.17 -25.23 -14.96
N GLN A 123 24.94 -25.75 -14.97
CA GLN A 123 24.55 -26.87 -15.84
C GLN A 123 24.72 -26.54 -17.32
N MET A 124 24.25 -25.36 -17.76
CA MET A 124 24.45 -24.90 -19.14
C MET A 124 25.92 -24.76 -19.51
N GLN A 125 26.76 -24.29 -18.58
CA GLN A 125 28.20 -24.17 -18.80
C GLN A 125 28.87 -25.53 -18.99
N VAL A 126 28.49 -26.54 -18.20
CA VAL A 126 28.96 -27.92 -18.36
C VAL A 126 28.55 -28.48 -19.71
N LEU A 127 27.27 -28.32 -20.10
CA LEU A 127 26.77 -28.78 -21.40
C LEU A 127 27.52 -28.12 -22.57
N ARG A 128 27.74 -26.80 -22.51
CA ARG A 128 28.51 -26.07 -23.54
C ARG A 128 29.92 -26.62 -23.69
N ARG A 129 30.62 -26.88 -22.57
CA ARG A 129 31.96 -27.47 -22.60
C ARG A 129 31.95 -28.88 -23.18
N SER A 130 30.98 -29.71 -22.82
CA SER A 130 30.83 -31.07 -23.37
C SER A 130 30.61 -31.04 -24.88
N LEU A 131 29.73 -30.16 -25.37
CA LEU A 131 29.49 -30.01 -26.80
C LEU A 131 30.73 -29.52 -27.54
N GLN A 132 31.47 -28.55 -26.97
CA GLN A 132 32.75 -28.09 -27.53
C GLN A 132 33.78 -29.22 -27.60
N GLN A 133 33.85 -30.10 -26.59
CA GLN A 133 34.74 -31.26 -26.62
C GLN A 133 34.34 -32.27 -27.71
N GLN A 134 33.04 -32.54 -27.86
CA GLN A 134 32.52 -33.42 -28.91
C GLN A 134 32.81 -32.85 -30.30
N THR A 135 32.58 -31.54 -30.51
CA THR A 135 32.90 -30.91 -31.80
C THR A 135 34.40 -31.00 -32.08
N HIS A 136 35.27 -30.71 -31.12
CA HIS A 136 36.73 -30.86 -31.31
C HIS A 136 37.14 -32.31 -31.62
N ALA A 137 36.54 -33.30 -30.95
CA ALA A 137 36.81 -34.71 -31.21
C ALA A 137 36.41 -35.12 -32.64
N LEU A 138 35.24 -34.68 -33.11
CA LEU A 138 34.78 -34.88 -34.49
C LEU A 138 35.69 -34.20 -35.51
N HIS A 139 36.14 -32.96 -35.26
CA HIS A 139 37.08 -32.28 -36.16
C HIS A 139 38.40 -33.04 -36.26
N ARG A 140 38.95 -33.53 -35.14
CA ARG A 140 40.17 -34.33 -35.14
C ARG A 140 40.00 -35.65 -35.88
N SER A 141 38.88 -36.35 -35.71
CA SER A 141 38.64 -37.61 -36.43
C SER A 141 38.52 -37.39 -37.93
N LEU A 142 37.80 -36.34 -38.35
CA LEU A 142 37.71 -35.92 -39.76
C LEU A 142 39.09 -35.55 -40.33
N GLU A 143 39.93 -34.85 -39.56
CA GLU A 143 41.28 -34.49 -39.98
C GLU A 143 42.20 -35.72 -40.12
N LEU A 144 42.14 -36.66 -39.18
CA LEU A 144 42.88 -37.92 -39.26
C LEU A 144 42.45 -38.76 -40.46
N MET A 145 41.14 -38.87 -40.72
CA MET A 145 40.62 -39.56 -41.91
C MET A 145 41.13 -38.89 -43.19
N ARG A 146 41.07 -37.56 -43.26
CA ARG A 146 41.59 -36.78 -44.40
C ARG A 146 43.08 -37.05 -44.65
N ARG A 147 43.89 -37.15 -43.59
CA ARG A 147 45.34 -37.46 -43.70
C ARG A 147 45.60 -38.91 -44.11
N SER A 148 44.77 -39.86 -43.69
CA SER A 148 44.95 -41.29 -43.99
C SER A 148 44.67 -41.66 -45.45
N GLY A 149 44.05 -40.79 -46.25
CA GLY A 149 43.75 -41.04 -47.65
C GLY A 149 42.62 -42.07 -47.90
N ALA A 150 41.99 -42.59 -46.86
CA ALA A 150 40.78 -43.41 -47.00
C ALA A 150 39.66 -42.54 -47.59
N ALA A 151 39.18 -42.90 -48.79
CA ALA A 151 38.07 -42.24 -49.46
C ALA A 151 36.76 -42.42 -48.67
N PHE A 152 36.57 -41.56 -47.67
CA PHE A 152 35.40 -41.59 -46.81
C PHE A 152 34.25 -40.83 -47.48
N VAL A 153 33.26 -41.57 -47.97
CA VAL A 153 31.97 -41.01 -48.38
C VAL A 153 31.17 -40.75 -47.12
N LEU A 154 30.95 -39.47 -46.78
CA LEU A 154 30.05 -39.13 -45.67
C LEU A 154 28.67 -39.74 -45.92
N PRO A 155 28.07 -40.41 -44.93
CA PRO A 155 26.67 -40.80 -45.02
C PRO A 155 25.82 -39.58 -45.39
N PRO A 156 24.95 -39.68 -46.42
CA PRO A 156 24.27 -38.52 -47.03
C PRO A 156 23.41 -37.71 -46.04
N ASP A 157 23.00 -38.32 -44.93
CA ASP A 157 22.20 -37.68 -43.89
C ASP A 157 23.01 -36.69 -43.04
N VAL A 158 24.33 -36.91 -42.93
CA VAL A 158 25.24 -36.04 -42.17
C VAL A 158 25.65 -34.82 -43.00
N SER A 159 25.87 -34.99 -44.30
CA SER A 159 26.13 -33.88 -45.22
C SER A 159 24.93 -32.95 -45.34
N ARG A 160 23.70 -33.49 -45.42
CA ARG A 160 22.47 -32.67 -45.39
C ARG A 160 22.30 -31.91 -44.08
N SER A 161 22.68 -32.50 -42.95
CA SER A 161 22.58 -31.83 -41.64
C SER A 161 23.64 -30.74 -41.46
N LEU A 162 24.82 -30.88 -42.07
CA LEU A 162 25.87 -29.86 -42.07
C LEU A 162 25.51 -28.66 -42.96
N ASP A 163 24.93 -28.90 -44.14
CA ASP A 163 24.44 -27.82 -45.02
C ASP A 163 23.29 -27.03 -44.39
N ALA A 164 22.46 -27.68 -43.55
CA ALA A 164 21.38 -27.01 -42.82
C ALA A 164 21.85 -26.21 -41.58
N ALA A 165 23.07 -26.46 -41.09
CA ALA A 165 23.61 -25.81 -39.90
C ALA A 165 24.47 -24.57 -40.21
N ASP A 166 24.73 -24.28 -41.49
CA ASP A 166 25.52 -23.13 -41.91
C ASP A 166 24.81 -21.81 -41.50
N PRO A 167 25.41 -21.00 -40.61
CA PRO A 167 24.79 -19.75 -40.15
C PRO A 167 24.57 -18.72 -41.26
N ALA A 168 25.23 -18.88 -42.43
CA ALA A 168 25.03 -18.02 -43.59
C ALA A 168 23.65 -18.20 -44.25
N THR A 169 22.98 -19.35 -44.02
CA THR A 169 21.71 -19.71 -44.66
C THR A 169 20.52 -19.62 -43.70
N ARG A 170 20.67 -18.94 -42.56
CA ARG A 170 19.60 -18.78 -41.58
C ARG A 170 18.72 -17.58 -41.98
N PRO A 171 17.46 -17.78 -42.43
CA PRO A 171 16.55 -16.67 -42.62
C PRO A 171 16.32 -15.99 -41.26
N ALA A 172 16.46 -14.67 -41.23
CA ALA A 172 16.22 -13.82 -40.08
C ALA A 172 14.73 -13.82 -39.72
N SER A 173 14.25 -14.89 -39.07
CA SER A 173 12.87 -15.01 -38.60
C SER A 173 12.85 -15.70 -37.25
N PHE A 174 13.49 -15.07 -36.26
CA PHE A 174 13.12 -15.28 -34.87
C PHE A 174 12.21 -14.11 -34.47
N THR A 175 10.95 -14.22 -34.86
CA THR A 175 9.86 -13.44 -34.28
C THR A 175 9.85 -13.72 -32.79
N THR A 176 10.26 -12.72 -32.02
CA THR A 176 10.03 -12.64 -30.58
C THR A 176 8.58 -13.03 -30.29
N PRO A 177 8.30 -14.05 -29.45
CA PRO A 177 6.94 -14.27 -29.00
C PRO A 177 6.49 -13.00 -28.27
N PRO A 178 5.24 -12.54 -28.48
CA PRO A 178 4.74 -11.38 -27.76
C PRO A 178 4.87 -11.66 -26.27
N SER A 179 5.64 -10.82 -25.58
CA SER A 179 5.70 -10.79 -24.14
C SER A 179 4.29 -10.48 -23.65
N LYS A 180 3.51 -11.52 -23.36
CA LYS A 180 2.32 -11.40 -22.51
C LYS A 180 2.80 -10.73 -21.24
N GLY A 181 2.31 -9.51 -21.04
CA GLY A 181 2.63 -8.68 -19.89
C GLY A 181 2.63 -9.52 -18.64
N ALA A 182 3.72 -9.39 -17.89
CA ALA A 182 3.82 -9.80 -16.51
C ALA A 182 2.72 -9.08 -15.70
N ALA A 183 1.51 -9.64 -15.73
CA ALA A 183 0.57 -9.52 -14.64
C ALA A 183 1.25 -10.26 -13.47
N ALA A 184 1.91 -9.48 -12.62
CA ALA A 184 2.47 -9.96 -11.37
C ALA A 184 1.38 -10.76 -10.64
N ALA A 185 1.72 -12.02 -10.34
CA ALA A 185 0.87 -12.99 -9.70
C ALA A 185 0.25 -12.40 -8.43
N GLY A 186 -1.05 -12.15 -8.52
CA GLY A 186 -1.92 -12.18 -7.36
C GLY A 186 -1.86 -13.57 -6.76
N VAL A 187 -1.38 -13.65 -5.53
CA VAL A 187 -1.54 -14.81 -4.66
C VAL A 187 -3.04 -15.02 -4.44
N GLN A 188 -3.65 -15.86 -5.28
CA GLN A 188 -4.98 -16.40 -5.02
C GLN A 188 -4.84 -17.47 -3.95
N ARG A 189 -5.35 -17.16 -2.76
CA ARG A 189 -5.61 -18.14 -1.71
C ARG A 189 -6.95 -18.82 -2.03
N ALA A 190 -6.92 -20.14 -2.05
CA ALA A 190 -7.97 -21.04 -2.49
C ALA A 190 -9.23 -21.05 -1.60
N GLY A 191 -10.36 -21.40 -2.23
CA GLY A 191 -11.68 -21.73 -1.67
C GLY A 191 -12.75 -20.98 -2.46
N SER A 192 -13.70 -21.57 -3.19
CA SER A 192 -14.27 -22.90 -3.16
C SER A 192 -15.09 -23.16 -4.44
N VAL A 193 -14.98 -24.37 -4.99
CA VAL A 193 -16.04 -25.18 -5.62
C VAL A 193 -16.78 -24.61 -6.85
N SER A 194 -16.35 -25.13 -7.99
CA SER A 194 -17.11 -25.55 -9.18
C SER A 194 -18.65 -25.55 -9.11
N LYS A 195 -19.26 -24.90 -10.11
CA LYS A 195 -20.32 -25.55 -10.90
C LYS A 195 -20.21 -25.14 -12.37
N ARG A 196 -20.04 -26.14 -13.24
CA ARG A 196 -19.92 -26.03 -14.70
C ARG A 196 -21.25 -25.56 -15.31
N GLY A 197 -21.15 -24.72 -16.34
CA GLY A 197 -22.19 -24.47 -17.33
C GLY A 197 -21.53 -24.20 -18.70
N PRO A 198 -22.01 -24.78 -19.81
CA PRO A 198 -21.24 -24.89 -21.05
C PRO A 198 -21.51 -23.75 -22.05
N ALA A 199 -20.51 -23.56 -22.92
CA ALA A 199 -20.54 -23.14 -24.32
C ALA A 199 -21.51 -22.03 -24.78
N GLY A 200 -20.89 -21.05 -25.45
CA GLY A 200 -21.53 -20.30 -26.52
C GLY A 200 -22.01 -18.92 -26.10
N LEU A 201 -21.18 -17.92 -26.40
CA LEU A 201 -21.51 -16.66 -27.08
C LEU A 201 -20.37 -15.69 -26.83
N SER A 202 -19.66 -15.36 -27.90
CA SER A 202 -18.67 -14.29 -27.95
C SER A 202 -19.35 -12.96 -27.61
N PRO A 203 -18.87 -12.18 -26.63
CA PRO A 203 -19.25 -10.78 -26.49
C PRO A 203 -18.10 -9.91 -27.01
N GLU A 204 -17.84 -9.96 -28.33
CA GLU A 204 -17.20 -8.84 -29.01
C GLU A 204 -18.25 -7.71 -29.09
N GLY A 205 -18.13 -6.69 -28.24
CA GLY A 205 -18.92 -5.48 -28.45
C GLY A 205 -19.08 -4.46 -27.31
N LEU A 206 -18.78 -4.78 -26.04
CA LEU A 206 -19.15 -3.88 -24.92
C LEU A 206 -18.14 -3.79 -23.76
N GLN A 207 -16.82 -3.81 -24.00
CA GLN A 207 -15.79 -3.67 -22.94
C GLN A 207 -14.95 -2.37 -23.01
N ALA A 208 -15.42 -1.32 -23.67
CA ALA A 208 -14.61 -0.12 -23.94
C ALA A 208 -14.99 1.21 -23.25
N PRO A 209 -15.52 1.27 -22.00
CA PRO A 209 -15.47 2.53 -21.24
C PRO A 209 -14.67 2.48 -19.92
N LEU A 210 -14.34 1.31 -19.39
CA LEU A 210 -13.65 1.20 -18.08
C LEU A 210 -12.15 1.47 -18.17
N SER A 211 -11.49 1.05 -19.27
CA SER A 211 -10.06 1.24 -19.47
C SER A 211 -9.65 2.72 -19.62
N SER A 212 -10.51 3.54 -20.23
CA SER A 212 -10.26 4.98 -20.42
C SER A 212 -10.27 5.74 -19.08
N ARG A 213 -11.30 5.49 -18.25
CA ARG A 213 -11.41 6.13 -16.92
C ARG A 213 -10.36 5.66 -15.93
N GLU A 214 -10.02 4.36 -15.96
CA GLU A 214 -8.92 3.85 -15.15
C GLU A 214 -7.56 4.44 -15.60
N GLY A 215 -7.40 4.67 -16.91
CA GLY A 215 -6.26 5.41 -17.48
C GLY A 215 -6.17 6.84 -16.92
N GLU A 216 -7.28 7.59 -16.95
CA GLU A 216 -7.36 8.95 -16.43
C GLU A 216 -7.05 9.03 -14.93
N LEU A 217 -7.54 8.07 -14.13
CA LEU A 217 -7.21 7.96 -12.72
C LEU A 217 -5.71 7.72 -12.51
N ARG A 218 -5.11 6.80 -13.27
CA ARG A 218 -3.67 6.49 -13.20
C ARG A 218 -2.82 7.69 -13.61
N GLU A 219 -3.21 8.42 -14.65
CA GLU A 219 -2.52 9.63 -15.09
C GLU A 219 -2.62 10.75 -14.05
N THR A 220 -3.80 10.95 -13.47
CA THR A 220 -4.02 11.92 -12.40
C THR A 220 -3.15 11.60 -11.18
N ILE A 221 -3.08 10.34 -10.77
CA ILE A 221 -2.22 9.91 -9.66
C ILE A 221 -0.74 10.16 -9.98
N LYS A 222 -0.28 9.83 -11.19
CA LYS A 222 1.12 10.09 -11.60
C LYS A 222 1.44 11.58 -11.59
N ARG A 223 0.53 12.42 -12.07
CA ARG A 223 0.68 13.88 -12.09
C ARG A 223 0.77 14.45 -10.67
N GLU A 224 -0.06 13.97 -9.75
CA GLU A 224 -0.01 14.42 -8.34
C GLU A 224 1.24 13.94 -7.61
N ILE A 225 1.76 12.75 -7.92
CA ILE A 225 3.07 12.29 -7.41
C ILE A 225 4.20 13.22 -7.89
N ALA A 226 4.19 13.61 -9.16
CA ALA A 226 5.19 14.53 -9.71
C ALA A 226 5.14 15.90 -9.03
N LYS A 227 3.94 16.47 -8.87
CA LYS A 227 3.75 17.73 -8.13
C LYS A 227 4.21 17.64 -6.68
N GLU A 228 3.95 16.52 -6.01
CA GLU A 228 4.38 16.34 -4.62
C GLU A 228 5.91 16.31 -4.50
N ALA A 229 6.60 15.70 -5.46
CA ALA A 229 8.06 15.76 -5.52
C ALA A 229 8.57 17.20 -5.71
N GLU A 230 7.93 18.00 -6.57
CA GLU A 230 8.25 19.42 -6.76
C GLU A 230 8.01 20.23 -5.47
N ARG A 231 6.89 20.00 -4.77
CA ARG A 231 6.59 20.65 -3.48
C ARG A 231 7.67 20.35 -2.44
N GLN A 232 8.14 19.10 -2.38
CA GLN A 232 9.20 18.73 -1.45
C GLN A 232 10.49 19.49 -1.74
N VAL A 233 10.88 19.61 -3.01
CA VAL A 233 12.06 20.41 -3.40
C VAL A 233 11.90 21.88 -3.00
N ILE A 234 10.71 22.46 -3.15
CA ILE A 234 10.43 23.84 -2.72
C ILE A 234 10.53 23.98 -1.20
N LEU A 235 9.95 23.04 -0.45
CA LEU A 235 10.00 23.06 1.02
C LEU A 235 11.44 22.93 1.53
N ASP A 236 12.23 22.04 0.94
CA ASP A 236 13.63 21.82 1.32
C ASP A 236 14.51 23.05 1.00
N GLY A 237 14.16 23.81 -0.06
CA GLY A 237 14.84 25.05 -0.44
C GLY A 237 14.46 26.29 0.37
N THR A 238 13.41 26.22 1.20
CA THR A 238 12.89 27.40 1.92
C THR A 238 13.48 27.50 3.32
N SER A 239 14.27 28.54 3.59
CA SER A 239 14.92 28.76 4.90
C SER A 239 14.05 29.52 5.92
N SER A 240 13.04 30.26 5.46
CA SER A 240 12.18 31.09 6.32
C SER A 240 11.01 30.30 6.91
N ALA A 241 10.94 30.19 8.24
CA ALA A 241 9.87 29.47 8.94
C ALA A 241 8.46 30.06 8.66
N ARG A 242 8.36 31.37 8.45
CA ARG A 242 7.09 32.04 8.11
C ARG A 242 6.62 31.64 6.72
N GLU A 243 7.56 31.56 5.77
CA GLU A 243 7.28 31.17 4.40
C GLU A 243 6.96 29.68 4.30
N LEU A 244 7.70 28.83 5.03
CA LEU A 244 7.44 27.40 5.14
C LEU A 244 6.02 27.13 5.66
N ASN A 245 5.57 27.85 6.71
CA ASN A 245 4.20 27.75 7.20
C ASN A 245 3.15 28.19 6.16
N ARG A 246 3.44 29.24 5.39
CA ARG A 246 2.56 29.71 4.31
C ARG A 246 2.46 28.67 3.19
N LEU A 247 3.59 28.11 2.75
CA LEU A 247 3.66 27.10 1.70
C LEU A 247 2.95 25.81 2.12
N ASN A 248 3.19 25.33 3.35
CA ASN A 248 2.48 24.18 3.90
C ASN A 248 0.96 24.35 3.89
N ARG A 249 0.46 25.56 4.18
CA ARG A 249 -0.98 25.84 4.12
C ARG A 249 -1.51 25.75 2.69
N ILE A 250 -0.79 26.32 1.72
CA ILE A 250 -1.17 26.28 0.30
C ILE A 250 -1.14 24.83 -0.20
N PHE A 251 -0.05 24.11 0.02
CA PHE A 251 0.10 22.71 -0.40
C PHE A 251 -0.91 21.78 0.26
N ASN A 252 -1.31 22.03 1.51
CA ASN A 252 -2.39 21.27 2.13
C ASN A 252 -3.75 21.49 1.45
N MET A 253 -4.06 22.72 1.01
CA MET A 253 -5.29 22.95 0.24
C MET A 253 -5.24 22.22 -1.10
N GLU A 254 -4.12 22.29 -1.82
CA GLU A 254 -3.94 21.57 -3.09
C GLU A 254 -4.05 20.05 -2.91
N ARG A 255 -3.47 19.48 -1.85
CA ARG A 255 -3.59 18.04 -1.54
C ARG A 255 -5.04 17.63 -1.29
N GLU A 256 -5.81 18.46 -0.56
CA GLU A 256 -7.22 18.19 -0.31
C GLU A 256 -8.07 18.31 -1.59
N GLU A 257 -7.77 19.25 -2.48
CA GLU A 257 -8.40 19.35 -3.81
C GLU A 257 -8.10 18.13 -4.68
N ALA A 258 -6.82 17.73 -4.77
CA ALA A 258 -6.40 16.54 -5.50
C ALA A 258 -7.07 15.27 -4.96
N LYS A 259 -7.17 15.13 -3.63
CA LYS A 259 -7.87 14.03 -2.99
C LYS A 259 -9.35 13.99 -3.34
N ARG A 260 -10.05 15.13 -3.31
CA ARG A 260 -11.46 15.22 -3.72
C ARG A 260 -11.63 14.81 -5.18
N HIS A 261 -10.74 15.24 -6.06
CA HIS A 261 -10.78 14.89 -7.48
C HIS A 261 -10.57 13.38 -7.71
N ILE A 262 -9.56 12.77 -7.07
CA ILE A 262 -9.31 11.32 -7.13
C ILE A 262 -10.50 10.53 -6.58
N MET A 263 -11.10 10.98 -5.47
CA MET A 263 -12.30 10.35 -4.91
C MET A 263 -13.48 10.43 -5.87
N ALA A 264 -13.67 11.56 -6.55
CA ALA A 264 -14.73 11.73 -7.56
C ALA A 264 -14.53 10.79 -8.76
N LEU A 265 -13.30 10.71 -9.30
CA LEU A 265 -12.97 9.77 -10.39
C LEU A 265 -13.18 8.31 -9.95
N THR A 266 -12.79 7.97 -8.72
CA THR A 266 -12.96 6.63 -8.17
C THR A 266 -14.43 6.27 -8.00
N ALA A 267 -15.24 7.17 -7.45
CA ALA A 267 -16.68 6.98 -7.31
C ALA A 267 -17.38 6.84 -8.67
N ALA A 268 -16.97 7.65 -9.66
CA ALA A 268 -17.48 7.56 -11.03
C ALA A 268 -17.10 6.23 -11.71
N ALA A 269 -15.92 5.68 -11.42
CA ALA A 269 -15.50 4.37 -11.91
C ALA A 269 -16.30 3.22 -11.26
N GLN A 270 -16.55 3.31 -9.95
CA GLN A 270 -17.32 2.31 -9.21
C GLN A 270 -18.81 2.29 -9.60
N ALA A 271 -19.42 3.45 -9.85
CA ALA A 271 -20.82 3.55 -10.28
C ALA A 271 -21.08 2.82 -11.61
N THR A 272 -20.10 2.77 -12.51
CA THR A 272 -20.20 2.02 -13.77
C THR A 272 -19.96 0.52 -13.65
N ALA A 273 -19.38 0.05 -12.54
CA ALA A 273 -18.99 -1.34 -12.37
C ALA A 273 -20.05 -2.22 -11.69
N VAL A 274 -21.14 -1.63 -11.16
CA VAL A 274 -22.24 -2.39 -10.55
C VAL A 274 -23.33 -2.64 -11.60
N PRO A 275 -23.40 -3.83 -12.22
CA PRO A 275 -24.55 -4.17 -13.05
C PRO A 275 -25.77 -4.24 -12.13
N CYS A 276 -26.75 -3.37 -12.35
CA CYS A 276 -28.07 -3.52 -11.77
C CYS A 276 -28.67 -4.83 -12.28
N SER A 277 -28.50 -5.91 -11.52
CA SER A 277 -29.19 -7.17 -11.80
C SER A 277 -30.69 -6.89 -11.72
N PRO A 278 -31.46 -7.07 -12.79
CA PRO A 278 -32.91 -6.91 -12.71
C PRO A 278 -33.42 -7.95 -11.73
N THR A 279 -34.00 -7.49 -10.62
CA THR A 279 -34.74 -8.35 -9.70
C THR A 279 -35.92 -8.92 -10.47
N SER A 280 -35.85 -10.19 -10.87
CA SER A 280 -36.98 -10.88 -11.49
C SER A 280 -38.13 -10.94 -10.49
N LYS A 281 -39.30 -10.44 -10.91
CA LYS A 281 -40.56 -10.64 -10.21
C LYS A 281 -41.09 -12.05 -10.42
#